data_AF-A0A2E4YA22-F1
#
_entry.id   AF-A0A2E4YA22-F1
#
_cell.length_a   1.000
_cell.length_b   1.000
_cell.length_c   1.000
_cell.angle_alpha   90.00
_cell.angle_beta   90.00
_cell.angle_gamma   90.00
#
_symmetry.space_group_name_H-M   'P 1'
#
loop_
_entity.id
_entity.type
_entity.pdbx_description
1 polymer ?
#
loop_
_entity_poly.entity_id
_entity_poly.type
_entity_poly.pdbx_seq_one_letter_code
_entity_poly.pdbx_strand_id
1 'polypeptide(L)'
;MVFIALFATALTYGYRGDPMTLALISAARTGNMAALSSIVHSQGRGMINLDPAFVEASAYGRIKAMQFLVARGAHDFTGALVRASLRNQIGAVRHLLDSDAYEIEEADLRLARLAAGGADSTEVEFLLVTRLMRG
;
A
#
# COMPACT_ATOMS: atom_id res chain seq x y z
N MET A 1 19.47 -19.17 -2.61
CA MET A 1 17.99 -19.27 -2.57
C MET A 1 17.41 -17.98 -3.14
N VAL A 2 17.10 -17.96 -4.43
CA VAL A 2 16.56 -16.76 -5.13
C VAL A 2 15.38 -17.22 -5.98
N PHE A 3 14.27 -17.57 -5.34
CA PHE A 3 13.03 -17.92 -6.06
C PHE A 3 11.76 -17.32 -5.44
N ILE A 4 11.88 -16.50 -4.39
CA ILE A 4 10.70 -15.97 -3.67
C ILE A 4 10.28 -14.58 -4.20
N ALA A 5 11.17 -13.83 -4.87
CA ALA A 5 10.88 -12.47 -5.32
C ALA A 5 10.02 -12.37 -6.60
N LEU A 6 9.88 -13.46 -7.37
CA LEU A 6 9.07 -13.47 -8.60
C LEU A 6 7.71 -14.18 -8.46
N PHE A 7 7.47 -14.88 -7.34
CA PHE A 7 6.20 -15.58 -7.11
C PHE A 7 5.15 -14.71 -6.39
N ALA A 8 5.58 -13.64 -5.72
CA ALA A 8 4.68 -12.74 -4.98
C ALA A 8 3.90 -11.73 -5.85
N THR A 9 4.26 -11.57 -7.12
CA THR A 9 3.52 -10.70 -8.05
C THR A 9 2.39 -11.42 -8.78
N ALA A 10 2.42 -12.76 -8.83
CA ALA A 10 1.49 -13.56 -9.60
C ALA A 10 0.31 -14.14 -8.79
N LEU A 11 0.35 -14.09 -7.45
CA LEU A 11 -0.62 -14.78 -6.60
C LEU A 11 -1.63 -13.93 -5.83
N THR A 12 -1.61 -12.59 -5.91
CA THR A 12 -2.52 -11.82 -5.05
C THR A 12 -3.89 -11.56 -5.64
N TYR A 13 -4.09 -11.42 -6.95
CA TYR A 13 -5.44 -11.28 -7.50
C TYR A 13 -5.47 -11.73 -8.95
N GLY A 14 -6.41 -12.62 -9.28
CA GLY A 14 -6.83 -12.91 -10.66
C GLY A 14 -7.48 -11.67 -11.27
N TYR A 15 -6.69 -10.63 -11.53
CA TYR A 15 -7.16 -9.42 -12.19
C TYR A 15 -7.33 -9.75 -13.66
N ARG A 16 -8.58 -9.75 -14.12
CA ARG A 16 -8.93 -9.50 -15.51
C ARG A 16 -8.52 -8.06 -15.79
N GLY A 17 -7.21 -7.83 -15.93
CA GLY A 17 -6.56 -6.53 -15.84
C GLY A 17 -7.05 -5.62 -16.95
N ASP A 18 -8.05 -4.81 -16.65
CA ASP A 18 -8.38 -3.72 -17.53
C ASP A 18 -7.16 -2.78 -17.59
N PRO A 19 -6.80 -2.26 -18.78
CA PRO A 19 -5.63 -1.41 -18.95
C PRO A 19 -5.63 -0.17 -18.03
N MET A 20 -6.80 0.28 -17.57
CA MET A 20 -6.91 1.46 -16.71
C MET A 20 -6.47 1.16 -15.29
N THR A 21 -6.83 0.02 -14.71
CA THR A 21 -6.32 -0.39 -13.39
C THR A 21 -4.80 -0.53 -13.41
N LEU A 22 -4.23 -1.11 -14.47
CA LEU A 22 -2.78 -1.19 -14.63
C LEU A 22 -2.13 0.19 -14.76
N ALA A 23 -2.74 1.10 -15.52
CA ALA A 23 -2.26 2.47 -15.65
C ALA A 23 -2.34 3.22 -14.30
N LEU A 24 -3.41 3.03 -13.53
CA LEU A 24 -3.59 3.62 -12.21
C LEU A 24 -2.53 3.12 -11.22
N ILE A 25 -2.29 1.81 -11.18
CA ILE A 25 -1.24 1.19 -10.37
C ILE A 25 0.13 1.74 -10.75
N SER A 26 0.43 1.83 -12.05
CA SER A 26 1.71 2.36 -12.52
C SER A 26 1.91 3.83 -12.14
N ALA A 27 0.85 4.65 -12.26
CA ALA A 27 0.87 6.05 -11.86
C ALA A 27 1.05 6.19 -10.33
N ALA A 28 0.38 5.36 -9.54
CA ALA A 28 0.53 5.31 -8.09
C ALA A 28 1.95 4.94 -7.64
N ARG A 29 2.48 3.86 -8.22
CA ARG A 29 3.84 3.36 -7.97
C ARG A 29 4.91 4.41 -8.24
N THR A 30 4.76 5.14 -9.34
CA THR A 30 5.70 6.20 -9.76
C THR A 30 5.45 7.53 -9.05
N GLY A 31 4.30 7.71 -8.38
CA GLY A 31 3.89 8.98 -7.81
C GLY A 31 3.51 10.02 -8.88
N ASN A 32 3.15 9.60 -10.09
CA ASN A 32 2.75 10.50 -11.16
C ASN A 32 1.32 11.04 -10.91
N MET A 33 1.25 12.16 -10.19
CA MET A 33 -0.01 12.79 -9.81
C MET A 33 -0.85 13.28 -11.00
N ALA A 34 -0.22 13.69 -12.10
CA ALA A 34 -0.93 14.11 -13.30
C ALA A 34 -1.68 12.93 -13.93
N ALA A 35 -1.01 11.79 -14.07
CA ALA A 35 -1.64 10.56 -14.57
C ALA A 35 -2.71 10.03 -13.60
N LEU A 36 -2.40 9.95 -12.29
CA LEU A 36 -3.35 9.53 -11.26
C LEU A 36 -4.64 10.36 -11.29
N SER A 37 -4.51 11.68 -11.26
CA SER A 37 -5.66 12.58 -11.27
C SER A 37 -6.43 12.47 -12.58
N SER A 38 -5.76 12.44 -13.74
CA SER A 38 -6.44 12.28 -15.03
C SER A 38 -7.24 10.99 -15.10
N ILE A 39 -6.68 9.86 -14.65
CA ILE A 39 -7.35 8.55 -14.69
C ILE A 39 -8.58 8.58 -13.77
N VAL A 40 -8.42 9.01 -12.52
CA VAL A 40 -9.52 9.03 -11.53
C VAL A 40 -10.64 10.01 -11.93
N HIS A 41 -10.34 11.16 -12.54
CA HIS A 41 -11.37 12.13 -12.97
C HIS A 41 -12.07 11.74 -14.27
N SER A 42 -11.43 10.97 -15.14
CA SER A 42 -12.01 10.58 -16.44
C SER A 42 -13.18 9.58 -16.33
N GLN A 43 -13.42 9.01 -15.15
CA GLN A 43 -14.43 7.97 -14.95
C GLN A 43 -15.78 8.54 -14.52
N GLY A 44 -16.71 8.62 -15.47
CA GLY A 44 -18.13 8.68 -15.17
C GLY A 44 -18.64 7.32 -14.71
N ARG A 45 -19.03 7.20 -13.43
CA ARG A 45 -19.85 6.13 -12.80
C ARG A 45 -19.42 4.65 -12.94
N GLY A 46 -18.32 4.30 -13.59
CA GLY A 46 -17.66 3.00 -13.43
C GLY A 46 -16.60 3.10 -12.32
N MET A 47 -16.90 2.63 -11.11
CA MET A 47 -15.96 2.71 -9.98
C MET A 47 -14.77 1.78 -10.22
N ILE A 48 -13.66 2.33 -10.73
CA ILE A 48 -12.36 1.65 -10.70
C ILE A 48 -12.02 1.41 -9.22
N ASN A 49 -11.61 0.19 -8.89
CA ASN A 49 -11.11 -0.10 -7.55
C ASN A 49 -9.76 0.62 -7.35
N LEU A 50 -9.71 1.52 -6.36
CA LEU A 50 -8.52 2.33 -6.06
C LEU A 50 -7.54 1.62 -5.13
N ASP A 51 -7.96 0.54 -4.46
CA ASP A 51 -7.15 -0.16 -3.45
C ASP A 51 -5.83 -0.69 -4.01
N PRO A 52 -5.78 -1.35 -5.19
CA PRO A 52 -4.50 -1.81 -5.74
C PRO A 52 -3.50 -0.67 -5.96
N ALA A 53 -3.99 0.50 -6.38
CA ALA A 53 -3.16 1.67 -6.56
C ALA A 53 -2.70 2.25 -5.22
N PHE A 54 -3.56 2.25 -4.20
CA PHE A 54 -3.20 2.73 -2.86
C PHE A 54 -2.14 1.84 -2.20
N VAL A 55 -2.30 0.53 -2.31
CA VAL A 55 -1.34 -0.47 -1.85
C VAL A 55 0.02 -0.27 -2.53
N GLU A 56 0.05 -0.07 -3.85
CA GLU A 56 1.31 0.16 -4.59
C GLU A 56 1.92 1.54 -4.34
N ALA A 57 1.12 2.59 -4.11
CA ALA A 57 1.65 3.87 -3.64
C ALA A 57 2.38 3.71 -2.29
N SER A 58 1.79 2.95 -1.37
CA SER A 58 2.33 2.67 -0.03
C SER A 58 3.62 1.85 -0.10
N ALA A 59 3.63 0.84 -0.95
CA ALA A 59 4.78 -0.01 -1.24
C ALA A 59 6.01 0.79 -1.75
N TYR A 60 5.80 1.96 -2.36
CA TYR A 60 6.89 2.81 -2.90
C TYR A 60 7.01 4.17 -2.18
N GLY A 61 6.39 4.32 -1.00
CA GLY A 61 6.55 5.53 -0.18
C GLY A 61 5.92 6.78 -0.81
N ARG A 62 4.93 6.64 -1.70
CA ARG A 62 4.33 7.76 -2.44
C ARG A 62 3.22 8.43 -1.64
N ILE A 63 3.58 9.10 -0.54
CA ILE A 63 2.64 9.71 0.41
C ILE A 63 1.58 10.59 -0.25
N LYS A 64 1.97 11.47 -1.19
CA LYS A 64 1.01 12.33 -1.91
C LYS A 64 -0.02 11.53 -2.72
N ALA A 65 0.40 10.41 -3.32
CA ALA A 65 -0.50 9.53 -4.05
C ALA A 65 -1.41 8.75 -3.09
N MET A 66 -0.87 8.27 -1.97
CA MET A 66 -1.64 7.61 -0.90
C MET A 66 -2.79 8.50 -0.42
N GLN A 67 -2.48 9.73 -0.04
CA GLN A 67 -3.47 10.72 0.43
C GLN A 67 -4.55 10.99 -0.61
N PHE A 68 -4.15 11.18 -1.88
CA PHE A 68 -5.09 11.39 -2.97
C PHE A 68 -6.04 10.20 -3.17
N LEU A 69 -5.53 8.98 -3.10
CA LEU A 69 -6.33 7.76 -3.30
C LEU A 69 -7.30 7.52 -2.14
N VAL A 70 -6.86 7.71 -0.89
CA VAL A 70 -7.74 7.65 0.29
C VAL A 70 -8.84 8.71 0.21
N ALA A 71 -8.51 9.94 -0.17
CA ALA A 71 -9.49 11.01 -0.36
C ALA A 71 -10.51 10.71 -1.49
N ARG A 72 -10.27 9.69 -2.30
CA ARG A 72 -11.15 9.22 -3.38
C ARG A 72 -11.83 7.89 -3.08
N GLY A 73 -11.63 7.33 -1.89
CA GLY A 73 -12.33 6.14 -1.41
C GLY A 73 -11.51 4.85 -1.40
N ALA A 74 -10.19 4.90 -1.59
CA ALA A 74 -9.34 3.75 -1.28
C ALA A 74 -9.36 3.47 0.24
N HIS A 75 -9.46 2.20 0.61
CA HIS A 75 -9.68 1.75 1.99
C HIS A 75 -8.94 0.46 2.38
N ASP A 76 -8.14 -0.14 1.50
CA ASP A 76 -7.26 -1.28 1.87
C ASP A 76 -6.01 -0.84 2.66
N PHE A 77 -6.22 -0.39 3.90
CA PHE A 77 -5.17 0.06 4.81
C PHE A 77 -4.27 -1.09 5.30
N THR A 78 -4.84 -2.27 5.54
CA THR A 78 -4.08 -3.47 5.92
C THR A 78 -3.10 -3.87 4.82
N GLY A 79 -3.58 -3.96 3.56
CA GLY A 79 -2.73 -4.26 2.41
C GLY A 79 -1.65 -3.21 2.20
N ALA A 80 -1.99 -1.93 2.36
CA ALA A 80 -1.05 -0.81 2.29
C ALA A 80 0.05 -0.91 3.36
N LEU A 81 -0.32 -1.19 4.62
CA LEU A 81 0.60 -1.30 5.74
C LEU A 81 1.55 -2.50 5.55
N VAL A 82 1.01 -3.66 5.18
CA VAL A 82 1.81 -4.86 4.92
C VAL A 82 2.79 -4.64 3.78
N ARG A 83 2.37 -4.02 2.68
CA ARG A 83 3.22 -3.82 1.49
C ARG A 83 4.26 -2.73 1.69
N ALA A 84 3.94 -1.66 2.42
CA ALA A 84 4.93 -0.68 2.86
C ALA A 84 5.98 -1.33 3.78
N SER A 85 5.53 -2.22 4.67
CA SER A 85 6.41 -2.91 5.61
C SER A 85 7.36 -3.89 4.93
N LEU A 86 6.87 -4.69 3.97
CA LEU A 86 7.69 -5.58 3.14
C LEU A 86 8.80 -4.85 2.36
N ARG A 87 8.60 -3.56 2.05
CA ARG A 87 9.54 -2.76 1.25
C ARG A 87 10.31 -1.74 2.08
N ASN A 88 10.29 -1.91 3.41
CA ASN A 88 10.94 -1.03 4.38
C ASN A 88 10.62 0.47 4.17
N GLN A 89 9.39 0.79 3.75
CA GLN A 89 8.97 2.18 3.49
C GLN A 89 8.55 2.87 4.79
N ILE A 90 9.52 3.20 5.64
CA ILE A 90 9.27 3.74 6.98
C ILE A 90 8.37 4.98 6.99
N GLY A 91 8.51 5.87 5.99
CA GLY A 91 7.67 7.06 5.85
C GLY A 91 6.20 6.74 5.56
N ALA A 92 5.94 5.73 4.72
CA ALA A 92 4.57 5.28 4.45
C ALA A 92 3.97 4.56 5.65
N VAL A 93 4.74 3.71 6.34
CA VAL A 93 4.29 3.03 7.55
C VAL A 93 3.91 4.04 8.63
N ARG A 94 4.77 5.04 8.91
CA ARG A 94 4.43 6.12 9.87
C ARG A 94 3.14 6.84 9.46
N HIS A 95 3.04 7.22 8.19
CA HIS A 95 1.85 7.91 7.69
C HIS A 95 0.57 7.08 7.88
N LEU A 96 0.62 5.76 7.68
CA LEU A 96 -0.52 4.86 7.88
C LEU A 96 -0.87 4.68 9.35
N LEU A 97 0.13 4.60 10.24
CA LEU A 97 -0.07 4.45 11.69
C LEU A 97 -0.59 5.72 12.37
N ASP A 98 -0.30 6.88 11.79
CA ASP A 98 -0.73 8.19 12.29
C ASP A 98 -2.00 8.71 11.58
N SER A 99 -2.61 7.90 10.70
CA SER A 99 -3.77 8.28 9.91
C SER A 99 -5.07 8.06 10.69
N ASP A 100 -5.85 9.13 10.89
CA ASP A 100 -7.19 9.06 11.49
C ASP A 100 -8.24 8.41 10.57
N ALA A 101 -7.89 8.13 9.30
CA ALA A 101 -8.83 7.56 8.32
C ALA A 101 -9.17 6.08 8.56
N TYR A 102 -8.36 5.37 9.36
CA TYR A 102 -8.54 3.95 9.65
C TYR A 102 -7.91 3.59 10.98
N GLU A 103 -8.68 2.92 11.84
CA GLU A 103 -8.17 2.37 13.09
C GLU A 103 -7.42 1.08 12.79
N ILE A 104 -6.10 1.10 12.98
CA ILE A 104 -5.25 -0.07 12.74
C ILE A 104 -5.42 -1.05 13.90
N GLU A 105 -5.93 -2.25 13.61
CA GLU A 105 -6.07 -3.30 14.62
C GLU A 105 -4.70 -3.90 15.00
N GLU A 106 -4.61 -4.46 16.21
CA GLU A 106 -3.38 -5.15 16.65
C GLU A 106 -3.02 -6.32 15.70
N ALA A 107 -4.01 -6.98 15.11
CA ALA A 107 -3.82 -8.02 14.11
C ALA A 107 -3.10 -7.49 12.86
N ASP A 108 -3.50 -6.32 12.36
CA ASP A 108 -2.86 -5.66 11.21
C ASP A 108 -1.39 -5.31 11.52
N LEU A 109 -1.13 -4.78 12.73
CA LEU A 109 0.24 -4.49 13.20
C LEU A 109 1.11 -5.75 13.25
N ARG A 110 0.56 -6.87 13.76
CA ARG A 110 1.26 -8.15 13.83
C ARG A 110 1.57 -8.70 12.44
N LEU A 111 0.62 -8.62 11.50
CA LEU A 111 0.82 -9.02 10.10
C LEU A 111 1.92 -8.17 9.44
N ALA A 112 1.86 -6.85 9.60
CA ALA A 112 2.86 -5.94 9.07
C ALA A 112 4.26 -6.20 9.65
N ARG A 113 4.36 -6.50 10.96
CA ARG A 113 5.62 -6.83 11.62
C ARG A 113 6.21 -8.14 11.09
N LEU A 114 5.39 -9.18 10.97
CA LEU A 114 5.83 -10.46 10.40
C LEU A 114 6.32 -10.28 8.96
N ALA A 115 5.62 -9.45 8.19
CA ALA A 115 6.01 -9.14 6.82
C ALA A 115 7.35 -8.38 6.77
N ALA A 116 7.56 -7.39 7.65
CA ALA A 116 8.83 -6.68 7.76
C ALA A 116 10.00 -7.60 8.15
N GLY A 117 9.81 -8.42 9.18
CA GLY A 117 10.85 -9.35 9.65
C GLY A 117 11.21 -10.43 8.62
N GLY A 118 10.22 -10.94 7.89
CA GLY A 118 10.45 -11.88 6.79
C GLY A 118 11.16 -11.27 5.56
N ALA A 119 11.22 -9.94 5.47
CA ALA A 119 11.85 -9.20 4.37
C ALA A 119 13.11 -8.43 4.81
N ASP A 120 13.66 -8.73 6.00
CA ASP A 120 14.80 -8.02 6.60
C ASP A 120 14.61 -6.49 6.66
N SER A 121 13.36 -6.02 6.77
CA SER A 121 12.99 -4.60 6.84
C SER A 121 13.12 -4.08 8.27
N THR A 122 14.35 -4.06 8.78
CA THR A 122 14.67 -3.87 10.22
C THR A 122 14.08 -2.58 10.79
N GLU A 123 14.10 -1.47 10.05
CA GLU A 123 13.59 -0.18 10.55
C GLU A 123 12.09 -0.23 10.80
N VAL A 124 11.34 -0.78 9.85
CA VAL A 124 9.88 -0.94 10.00
C VAL A 124 9.56 -1.98 11.05
N GLU A 125 10.26 -3.12 11.07
CA GLU A 125 10.02 -4.15 12.08
C GLU A 125 10.21 -3.58 13.49
N PHE A 126 11.31 -2.86 13.72
CA PHE A 126 11.58 -2.21 15.00
C PHE A 126 10.48 -1.20 15.36
N LEU A 127 10.06 -0.36 14.42
CA LEU A 127 8.95 0.58 14.63
C LEU A 127 7.68 -0.17 15.08
N LEU A 128 7.31 -1.24 14.40
CA LEU A 128 6.09 -2.00 14.69
C LEU A 128 6.17 -2.74 16.03
N VAL A 129 7.34 -3.30 16.38
CA VAL A 129 7.59 -3.88 17.72
C VAL A 129 7.38 -2.83 18.82
N THR A 130 7.94 -1.63 18.65
CA THR A 130 7.77 -0.57 19.66
C THR A 130 6.33 -0.09 19.79
N ARG A 131 5.54 -0.15 18.71
CA ARG A 131 4.12 0.21 18.74
C ARG A 131 3.30 -0.85 19.47
N LEU A 132 3.54 -2.14 19.19
CA LEU A 132 2.86 -3.27 19.84
C LEU A 132 3.15 -3.37 21.35
N MET A 133 4.30 -2.92 21.83
CA MET A 133 4.58 -2.88 23.27
C MET A 133 3.89 -1.73 24.01
N ARG A 134 3.32 -0.76 23.29
CA ARG A 134 2.72 0.46 23.85
C ARG A 134 1.19 0.50 23.76
N GLY A 135 0.57 -0.40 22.99
CA GLY A 135 -0.88 -0.61 22.95
C GLY A 135 -1.28 -1.61 24.01
#